data_AF-A0A075SKP4-F1
#
_entry.id   AF-A0A075SKP4-F1
#
_cell.length_a   1.000
_cell.length_b   1.000
_cell.length_c   1.000
_cell.angle_alpha   90.00
_cell.angle_beta   90.00
_cell.angle_gamma   90.00
#
_symmetry.space_group_name_H-M   'P 1'
#
loop_
_entity.id
_entity.type
_entity.pdbx_description
1 polymer ?
#
loop_
_entity_poly.entity_id
_entity_poly.type
_entity_poly.pdbx_seq_one_letter_code
_entity_poly.pdbx_strand_id
1 'polypeptide(L)'
;MSENKKTLPIKSLEIRIDSDSSVPQVILNGIDFKAEKIGLKGLKIVWGSKEDEVPETLIQVDYMQLDNKGVFQEMSVAQSFSGSLLSK
;
A
#
# COMPACT_ATOMS: atom_id res chain seq x y z
N MET A 1 -3.90 15.23 22.38
CA MET A 1 -4.05 15.55 20.95
C MET A 1 -3.05 14.70 20.21
N SER A 2 -3.51 13.67 19.50
CA SER A 2 -2.65 12.78 18.72
C SER A 2 -1.88 13.60 17.71
N GLU A 3 -0.56 13.45 17.68
CA GLU A 3 0.23 13.89 16.55
C GLU A 3 -0.43 13.35 15.28
N ASN A 4 -0.73 14.24 14.34
CA ASN A 4 -1.03 13.86 12.97
C ASN A 4 0.14 12.99 12.50
N LYS A 5 0.01 11.66 12.60
CA LYS A 5 0.77 10.73 11.77
C LYS A 5 0.34 11.07 10.36
N LYS A 6 1.00 12.06 9.74
CA LYS A 6 0.91 12.33 8.31
C LYS A 6 1.21 10.99 7.65
N THR A 7 0.18 10.30 7.22
CA THR A 7 0.31 9.10 6.41
C THR A 7 1.12 9.53 5.20
N LEU A 8 2.36 9.04 5.13
CA LEU A 8 3.24 9.39 4.03
C LEU A 8 2.56 8.92 2.74
N PRO A 9 2.44 9.77 1.71
CA PRO A 9 1.80 9.38 0.46
C PRO A 9 2.54 8.19 -0.15
N ILE A 10 1.81 7.36 -0.89
CA ILE A 10 2.37 6.25 -1.66
C ILE A 10 3.11 6.85 -2.87
N LYS A 11 4.43 6.83 -2.82
CA LYS A 11 5.32 7.26 -3.92
C LYS A 11 5.69 6.09 -4.83
N SER A 12 5.90 4.92 -4.25
CA SER A 12 6.19 3.69 -4.98
C SER A 12 5.70 2.47 -4.21
N LEU A 13 5.21 1.47 -4.94
CA LEU A 13 4.93 0.14 -4.44
C LEU A 13 5.55 -0.86 -5.42
N GLU A 14 6.40 -1.73 -4.90
CA GLU A 14 6.99 -2.83 -5.66
C GLU A 14 6.67 -4.15 -4.96
N ILE A 15 6.21 -5.13 -5.74
CA ILE A 15 5.96 -6.49 -5.29
C ILE A 15 6.73 -7.42 -6.23
N ARG A 16 7.76 -8.08 -5.70
CA ARG A 16 8.53 -9.08 -6.44
C ARG A 16 8.11 -10.47 -6.00
N ILE A 17 7.75 -11.29 -6.98
CA ILE A 17 7.44 -12.70 -6.79
C ILE A 17 8.57 -13.46 -7.47
N ASP A 18 9.40 -14.10 -6.67
CA ASP A 18 10.51 -14.93 -7.12
C ASP A 18 10.15 -16.40 -6.88
N SER A 19 10.38 -17.27 -7.85
CA SER A 19 10.14 -18.70 -7.73
C SER A 19 11.01 -19.36 -6.64
N ASP A 20 12.16 -18.76 -6.35
CA ASP A 20 13.11 -19.27 -5.36
C ASP A 20 12.81 -18.75 -3.93
N SER A 21 11.83 -17.86 -3.79
CA SER A 21 11.40 -17.31 -2.50
C SER A 21 10.06 -17.89 -2.06
N SER A 22 9.97 -18.28 -0.78
CA SER A 22 8.71 -18.77 -0.19
C SER A 22 7.68 -17.67 0.08
N VAL A 23 8.08 -16.39 0.02
CA VAL A 23 7.22 -15.22 0.23
C VAL A 23 7.56 -14.10 -0.76
N PRO A 24 6.59 -13.29 -1.20
CA PRO A 24 6.88 -12.13 -2.05
C PRO A 24 7.68 -11.07 -1.29
N GLN A 25 8.59 -10.39 -1.98
CA GLN A 25 9.23 -9.18 -1.45
C GLN A 25 8.31 -7.99 -1.71
N VAL A 26 8.01 -7.23 -0.67
CA VAL A 26 7.15 -6.04 -0.75
C VAL A 26 7.96 -4.82 -0.31
N ILE A 27 8.05 -3.82 -1.19
CA ILE A 27 8.77 -2.58 -0.94
C ILE A 27 7.79 -1.42 -1.13
N LEU A 28 7.52 -0.68 -0.05
CA LEU A 28 6.66 0.51 -0.07
C LEU A 28 7.50 1.74 0.22
N ASN A 29 7.56 2.68 -0.72
CA ASN A 29 8.37 3.91 -0.60
C ASN A 29 9.85 3.64 -0.27
N GLY A 30 10.40 2.51 -0.75
CA GLY A 30 11.77 2.07 -0.46
C GLY A 30 11.93 1.28 0.85
N ILE A 31 10.86 1.11 1.64
CA ILE A 31 10.86 0.31 2.86
C ILE A 31 10.58 -1.15 2.51
N ASP A 32 11.57 -2.02 2.73
CA ASP A 32 11.41 -3.47 2.60
C ASP A 32 10.65 -4.01 3.81
N PHE A 33 9.46 -4.55 3.57
CA PHE A 33 8.59 -5.08 4.63
C PHE A 33 9.25 -6.23 5.39
N LYS A 34 10.03 -7.07 4.73
CA LYS A 34 10.71 -8.20 5.38
C LYS A 34 11.80 -7.71 6.34
N ALA A 35 12.57 -6.71 5.93
CA ALA A 35 13.62 -6.11 6.77
C ALA A 35 13.03 -5.45 8.03
N GLU A 36 11.88 -4.80 7.89
CA GLU A 36 11.18 -4.10 8.98
C GLU A 36 10.19 -4.97 9.77
N LYS A 37 10.15 -6.29 9.49
CA LYS A 37 9.20 -7.23 10.13
C LYS A 37 7.73 -6.80 9.99
N ILE A 38 7.39 -6.27 8.83
CA ILE A 38 6.05 -5.86 8.44
C ILE A 38 5.41 -6.97 7.60
N GLY A 39 4.16 -7.33 7.91
CA GLY A 39 3.36 -8.24 7.10
C GLY A 39 2.40 -7.47 6.19
N LEU A 40 2.41 -7.75 4.88
CA LEU A 40 1.37 -7.27 3.99
C LEU A 40 0.05 -8.02 4.31
N LYS A 41 -1.02 -7.28 4.61
CA LYS A 41 -2.34 -7.83 4.92
C LYS A 41 -3.28 -7.74 3.72
N GLY A 42 -3.20 -6.65 2.96
CA GLY A 42 -4.09 -6.41 1.84
C GLY A 42 -3.51 -5.40 0.84
N LEU A 43 -3.83 -5.61 -0.43
CA LEU A 43 -3.55 -4.66 -1.50
C LEU A 43 -4.84 -4.47 -2.29
N LYS A 44 -5.28 -3.21 -2.40
CA LYS A 44 -6.42 -2.83 -3.23
C LYS A 44 -5.95 -1.81 -4.26
N ILE A 45 -6.08 -2.18 -5.53
CA ILE A 45 -5.84 -1.30 -6.67
C ILE A 45 -7.17 -1.20 -7.41
N VAL A 46 -7.81 -0.04 -7.32
CA VAL A 46 -8.98 0.30 -8.12
C VAL A 46 -8.50 1.24 -9.20
N TRP A 47 -8.78 0.87 -10.45
CA TRP A 47 -8.54 1.73 -11.60
C TRP A 47 -9.87 1.98 -12.29
N GLY A 48 -10.36 3.21 -12.24
CA GLY A 48 -11.66 3.52 -12.83
C GLY A 48 -11.58 3.59 -14.37
N SER A 49 -12.45 2.86 -15.04
CA SER A 49 -12.45 2.68 -16.51
C SER A 49 -13.70 3.23 -17.22
N LYS A 50 -14.66 3.78 -16.48
CA LYS A 50 -15.92 4.31 -17.04
C LYS A 50 -15.95 5.83 -17.00
N GLU A 51 -16.46 6.42 -18.07
CA GLU A 51 -16.58 7.89 -18.26
C GLU A 51 -17.73 8.50 -17.42
N ASP A 52 -18.73 7.69 -17.02
CA ASP A 52 -19.98 8.18 -16.41
C ASP A 52 -19.97 8.26 -14.87
N GLU A 53 -18.92 7.75 -14.22
CA GLU A 53 -18.68 7.90 -12.78
C GLU A 53 -17.34 8.57 -12.60
N VAL A 54 -17.19 9.49 -11.63
CA VAL A 54 -15.86 10.02 -11.27
C VAL A 54 -14.99 8.82 -10.91
N PRO A 55 -14.02 8.43 -11.76
CA PRO A 55 -13.24 7.24 -11.49
C PRO A 55 -12.19 7.66 -10.47
N GLU A 56 -12.48 7.40 -9.19
CA GLU A 56 -11.46 7.49 -8.16
C GLU A 56 -10.55 6.28 -8.28
N THR A 57 -9.42 6.43 -8.99
CA THR A 57 -8.35 5.46 -8.86
C THR A 57 -7.84 5.50 -7.45
N LEU A 58 -7.75 4.34 -6.82
CA LEU A 58 -7.36 4.17 -5.43
C LEU A 58 -6.29 3.09 -5.36
N ILE A 59 -5.16 3.44 -4.76
CA ILE A 59 -4.16 2.46 -4.30
C ILE A 59 -4.23 2.46 -2.78
N GLN A 60 -4.49 1.30 -2.19
CA GLN A 60 -4.49 1.10 -0.75
C GLN A 60 -3.63 -0.11 -0.38
N VAL A 61 -2.78 0.07 0.62
CA VAL A 61 -1.90 -0.95 1.19
C VAL A 61 -2.23 -1.08 2.67
N ASP A 62 -2.73 -2.25 3.05
CA ASP A 62 -3.00 -2.62 4.43
C ASP A 62 -1.87 -3.53 4.93
N TYR A 63 -1.29 -3.21 6.07
CA TYR A 63 -0.15 -3.94 6.61
C TYR A 63 -0.18 -4.01 8.13
N MET A 64 0.55 -4.98 8.68
CA MET A 64 0.70 -5.20 10.11
C MET A 64 2.16 -5.02 10.51
N GLN A 65 2.41 -4.28 11.57
CA GLN A 65 3.75 -4.10 12.12
C GLN A 65 3.75 -4.48 13.60
N LEU A 66 4.82 -5.12 14.07
CA LEU A 66 5.05 -5.33 15.49
C LEU A 66 5.69 -4.07 16.08
N ASP A 67 5.05 -3.45 17.05
CA ASP A 67 5.67 -2.31 17.75
C ASP A 67 6.76 -2.76 18.74
N ASN A 68 7.47 -1.78 19.32
CA ASN A 68 8.57 -2.04 20.27
C ASN A 68 8.11 -2.76 21.55
N LYS A 69 6.81 -2.87 21.79
CA LYS A 69 6.22 -3.57 22.94
C LYS A 69 5.70 -4.97 22.57
N GLY A 70 5.91 -5.41 21.33
CA GLY A 70 5.45 -6.71 20.85
C GLY A 70 3.96 -6.75 20.52
N VAL A 71 3.31 -5.60 20.33
CA VAL A 71 1.89 -5.54 19.96
C VAL A 71 1.77 -5.36 18.45
N PHE A 72 0.92 -6.16 17.81
CA PHE A 72 0.60 -6.00 16.39
C PHE A 72 -0.27 -4.77 16.19
N GLN A 73 0.18 -3.85 15.34
CA GLN A 73 -0.58 -2.70 14.89
C GLN A 73 -0.96 -2.89 13.43
N GLU A 74 -2.26 -2.79 13.15
CA GLU A 74 -2.77 -2.71 11.79
C GLU A 74 -2.70 -1.27 11.29
N MET A 75 -2.19 -1.11 10.08
CA MET A 75 -2.00 0.18 9.43
C MET A 75 -2.57 0.10 8.02
N SER A 76 -3.09 1.24 7.55
CA SER A 76 -3.56 1.39 6.19
C SER A 76 -3.02 2.70 5.62
N VAL A 77 -2.48 2.64 4.41
CA VAL A 77 -2.17 3.83 3.61
C VAL A 77 -2.95 3.75 2.32
N ALA A 78 -3.67 4.82 2.01
CA ALA A 78 -4.50 4.93 0.82
C ALA A 78 -4.17 6.23 0.10
N GLN A 79 -4.12 6.16 -1.23
CA GLN A 79 -3.92 7.32 -2.09
C GLN A 79 -4.85 7.24 -3.30
N SER A 80 -5.64 8.30 -3.48
CA SER A 80 -6.49 8.48 -4.65
C SER A 80 -5.80 9.32 -5.72
N PHE A 81 -6.12 9.06 -6.99
CA PHE A 81 -5.58 9.77 -8.15
C PHE A 81 -6.72 10.33 -8.99
N SER A 82 -6.75 11.65 -9.19
CA SER A 82 -7.70 12.29 -10.09
C SER A 82 -7.22 12.19 -11.55
N GLY A 83 -8.08 11.70 -12.46
CA GLY A 83 -7.81 11.71 -13.90
C GLY A 83 -7.24 10.43 -14.51
N SER A 84 -7.39 9.27 -13.86
CA SER A 84 -6.87 7.98 -14.31
C SER A 84 -7.67 7.29 -15.44
N LEU A 85 -8.47 8.02 -16.22
CA LEU A 85 -9.19 7.38 -17.32
C LEU A 85 -8.17 6.81 -18.32
N LEU A 86 -8.33 5.53 -18.68
CA LEU A 86 -7.57 4.94 -19.76
C LEU A 86 -8.03 5.61 -21.06
N SER A 87 -7.24 6.52 -21.63
CA SER A 87 -7.53 7.02 -22.97
C SER A 87 -7.29 5.90 -23.98
N LYS A 88 -8.25 5.68 -24.88
CA LYS A 88 -8.16 4.74 -26.01
C LYS A 88 -7.06 5.12 -26.99
#